data_AF-A0A8H7CZ83-F1
#
_entry.id   AF-A0A8H7CZ83-F1
#
_cell.length_a   1.000
_cell.length_b   1.000
_cell.length_c   1.000
_cell.angle_alpha   90.00
_cell.angle_beta   90.00
_cell.angle_gamma   90.00
#
_symmetry.space_group_name_H-M   'P 1'
#
loop_
_entity.id
_entity.type
_entity.pdbx_description
1 polymer ?
#
loop_
_entity_poly.entity_id
_entity_poly.type
_entity_poly.pdbx_seq_one_letter_code
_entity_poly.pdbx_strand_id
1 'polypeptide(L)' 'MPNTRLAYSSPSQWTHQLNVTKRLASGMGAWAFGIGSGVFLLLSVTPLVRREVLVKVPLLKSYYEDKTPASDKPF' A
#
# COMPACT_ATOMS: atom_id res chain seq x y z
N MET A 1 12.50 -54.26 18.03
CA MET A 1 13.02 -52.90 17.76
C MET A 1 12.37 -52.40 16.48
N PRO A 2 11.50 -51.38 16.50
CA PRO A 2 10.84 -50.92 15.28
C PRO A 2 11.81 -50.02 14.47
N ASN A 3 12.06 -50.41 13.22
CA ASN A 3 12.94 -49.69 12.30
C ASN A 3 12.25 -48.42 11.79
N THR A 4 12.64 -47.27 12.33
CA THR A 4 12.18 -45.95 11.88
C THR A 4 12.97 -45.55 10.64
N ARG A 5 12.32 -45.56 9.47
CA ARG A 5 12.91 -45.01 8.24
C ARG A 5 12.60 -43.52 8.15
N LEU A 6 13.64 -42.71 7.97
CA LEU A 6 13.52 -41.29 7.67
C LEU A 6 13.14 -41.14 6.19
N ALA A 7 11.93 -40.65 5.93
CA ALA A 7 11.50 -40.26 4.59
C ALA A 7 12.04 -38.86 4.29
N TYR A 8 12.95 -38.74 3.33
CA TYR A 8 13.47 -37.46 2.86
C TYR A 8 12.63 -36.97 1.68
N SER A 9 12.02 -35.79 1.82
CA SER A 9 11.34 -35.09 0.73
C SER A 9 12.23 -33.94 0.28
N SER A 10 12.66 -33.96 -0.99
CA SER A 10 13.43 -32.86 -1.58
C SER A 10 12.47 -31.80 -2.09
N PRO A 11 12.42 -30.59 -1.48
CA PRO A 11 11.65 -29.49 -2.04
C PRO A 11 12.12 -29.15 -3.46
N SER A 12 11.17 -28.87 -4.35
CA SER A 12 11.48 -28.43 -5.72
C SER A 12 11.98 -26.99 -5.70
N GLN A 13 12.79 -26.59 -6.68
CA GLN A 13 13.32 -25.21 -6.79
C GLN A 13 12.22 -24.14 -6.67
N TRP A 14 11.04 -24.42 -7.21
CA TRP A 14 9.85 -23.56 -7.10
C TRP A 14 9.36 -23.35 -5.66
N THR A 15 9.40 -24.39 -4.83
CA THR A 15 8.97 -24.28 -3.42
C THR A 15 9.92 -23.39 -2.60
N HIS A 16 11.22 -23.39 -2.91
CA HIS A 16 12.19 -22.49 -2.29
C HIS A 16 11.93 -21.02 -2.66
N GLN A 17 11.66 -20.75 -3.94
CA GLN A 17 11.35 -19.40 -4.40
C GLN A 17 10.09 -18.85 -3.74
N LEU A 18 9.04 -19.65 -3.63
CA LEU A 18 7.79 -19.23 -2.98
C LEU A 18 7.96 -18.94 -1.48
N ASN A 19 8.77 -19.71 -0.76
CA ASN A 19 9.04 -19.47 0.66
C ASN A 19 9.86 -18.19 0.88
N VAL A 20 10.83 -17.89 0.00
CA VAL A 20 11.59 -16.65 0.03
C VAL A 20 10.68 -15.45 -0.22
N THR A 21 9.82 -15.52 -1.24
CA THR A 21 8.85 -14.45 -1.54
C THR A 21 7.88 -14.22 -0.37
N LYS A 22 7.37 -15.28 0.27
CA LYS A 22 6.50 -15.15 1.44
C LYS A 22 7.19 -14.43 2.60
N ARG A 23 8.47 -14.72 2.84
CA ARG A 23 9.26 -14.07 3.89
C ARG A 23 9.51 -12.60 3.58
N LEU A 24 9.74 -12.26 2.31
CA LEU A 24 9.99 -10.88 1.87
C LEU A 24 8.70 -10.07 1.70
N ALA A 25 7.55 -10.72 1.50
CA ALA A 25 6.28 -10.05 1.22
C ALA A 25 5.88 -9.03 2.30
N SER A 26 6.08 -9.35 3.58
CA SER A 26 5.79 -8.42 4.68
C SER A 26 6.68 -7.18 4.64
N GLY A 27 7.99 -7.37 4.43
CA GLY A 27 8.95 -6.28 4.27
C GLY A 27 8.63 -5.42 3.05
N MET A 28 8.35 -6.05 1.91
CA MET A 28 7.95 -5.36 0.67
C MET A 28 6.66 -4.57 0.86
N GLY A 29 5.69 -5.10 1.61
CA GLY A 29 4.47 -4.39 1.96
C GLY A 29 4.75 -3.11 2.74
N ALA A 30 5.63 -3.16 3.74
CA ALA A 30 6.03 -1.98 4.51
C ALA A 30 6.73 -0.92 3.63
N TRP A 31 7.64 -1.34 2.75
CA TRP A 31 8.30 -0.44 1.80
C TRP A 31 7.33 0.17 0.79
N ALA A 32 6.42 -0.64 0.25
CA ALA A 32 5.38 -0.17 -0.67
C ALA A 32 4.45 0.85 0.01
N PHE A 33 4.08 0.61 1.27
CA PHE A 33 3.31 1.56 2.06
C PHE A 33 4.08 2.86 2.29
N GLY A 34 5.35 2.79 2.69
CA GLY A 34 6.19 3.96 2.91
C GLY A 34 6.36 4.82 1.66
N ILE A 35 6.72 4.21 0.53
CA ILE A 35 6.86 4.89 -0.76
C ILE A 35 5.50 5.44 -1.22
N GLY A 36 4.44 4.63 -1.13
CA GLY A 36 3.09 5.02 -1.50
C GLY A 36 2.59 6.24 -0.70
N SER A 37 2.79 6.25 0.61
CA SER A 37 2.49 7.40 1.47
C SER A 37 3.35 8.61 1.10
N GLY A 38 4.65 8.45 0.84
CA GLY A 38 5.52 9.55 0.41
C GLY A 38 5.04 10.21 -0.88
N VAL A 39 4.74 9.41 -1.90
CA VAL A 39 4.18 9.90 -3.18
C VAL A 39 2.81 10.55 -2.96
N PHE A 40 1.95 9.95 -2.14
CA PHE A 40 0.64 10.51 -1.83
C PHE A 40 0.73 11.88 -1.14
N LEU A 41 1.68 12.06 -0.21
CA LEU A 41 1.93 13.34 0.45
C LEU A 41 2.42 14.40 -0.53
N LEU A 42 3.36 14.05 -1.42
CA LEU A 42 3.83 14.97 -2.46
C LEU A 42 2.70 15.37 -3.42
N LEU A 43 1.82 14.44 -3.78
CA LEU A 43 0.69 14.70 -4.66
C LEU A 43 -0.51 15.35 -3.96
N SER A 44 -0.54 15.43 -2.63
CA SER A 44 -1.68 15.96 -1.86
C SER A 44 -2.05 17.41 -2.21
N VAL A 45 -1.09 18.19 -2.73
CA VAL A 45 -1.28 19.59 -3.17
C VAL A 45 -1.97 19.68 -4.53
N THR A 46 -1.94 18.60 -5.32
CA THR A 46 -2.54 18.61 -6.67
C THR A 46 -4.07 18.57 -6.58
N PRO A 47 -4.78 19.36 -7.41
CA PRO A 47 -6.24 19.46 -7.34
C PRO A 47 -6.93 18.13 -7.64
N LEU A 48 -6.31 17.26 -8.46
CA LEU A 48 -6.85 15.94 -8.78
C LEU A 48 -6.90 15.02 -7.56
N VAL A 49 -5.79 14.89 -6.82
CA VAL A 49 -5.74 14.04 -5.62
C VAL A 49 -6.62 14.61 -4.50
N ARG A 50 -6.67 15.94 -4.37
CA ARG A 50 -7.54 16.60 -3.39
C ARG A 50 -9.00 16.26 -3.63
N ARG A 51 -9.49 16.45 -4.86
CA ARG A 51 -10.89 16.25 -5.23
C ARG A 51 -11.30 14.78 -5.26
N GLU A 52 -10.46 13.92 -5.83
CA GLU A 52 -10.84 12.53 -6.10
C GLU A 52 -10.53 11.58 -4.95
N VAL A 53 -9.55 11.91 -4.10
CA VAL A 53 -9.14 11.06 -2.97
C VAL A 53 -9.39 11.76 -1.64
N LEU A 54 -8.72 12.87 -1.35
CA LEU A 54 -8.69 13.46 0.00
C LEU A 54 -10.07 13.94 0.49
N VAL A 55 -10.90 14.51 -0.39
CA VAL A 55 -12.27 14.93 -0.07
C VAL A 55 -13.20 13.73 0.21
N LYS A 56 -12.89 12.53 -0.30
CA LYS A 56 -13.69 11.32 -0.10
C LYS A 56 -13.30 10.53 1.14
N VAL A 57 -12.16 10.82 1.77
CA VAL A 57 -11.74 10.17 3.00
C VAL A 57 -12.58 10.69 4.17
N PRO A 58 -13.34 9.84 4.90
CA PRO A 58 -14.04 10.26 6.10
C PRO A 58 -13.02 10.80 7.10
N LEU A 59 -13.34 11.92 7.77
CA LEU A 59 -12.46 12.75 8.62
C LEU A 59 -11.65 13.83 7.89
N LEU A 60 -11.16 13.60 6.67
CA LEU A 60 -10.35 14.58 5.94
C LEU A 60 -11.18 15.49 5.02
N LYS A 61 -12.41 15.08 4.69
CA LYS A 61 -13.32 15.81 3.81
C LYS A 61 -13.43 17.30 4.16
N SER A 62 -13.78 17.63 5.39
CA SER A 62 -14.02 19.02 5.82
C SER A 62 -12.78 19.91 5.70
N TYR A 63 -11.58 19.34 5.84
CA TYR A 63 -10.32 20.07 5.72
C TYR A 63 -9.93 20.34 4.27
N TYR A 64 -10.19 19.39 3.37
CA TYR A 64 -9.81 19.51 1.96
C TYR A 64 -10.90 20.08 1.05
N GLU A 65 -12.14 20.18 1.52
CA GLU A 65 -13.25 20.77 0.78
C GLU A 65 -13.09 22.28 0.59
N ASP A 66 -13.24 22.74 -0.65
CA ASP A 66 -13.21 24.17 -0.95
C ASP A 66 -14.55 24.82 -0.56
N LYS A 67 -14.50 25.73 0.40
CA LYS A 67 -15.65 26.50 0.90
C LYS A 67 -15.76 27.90 0.29
N THR A 68 -14.85 28.26 -0.61
CA THR A 68 -14.84 29.58 -1.26
C THR A 68 -16.05 29.69 -2.18
N PRO A 69 -16.92 30.70 -1.99
CA PRO A 69 -18.11 30.85 -2.83
C PRO A 69 -17.72 31.15 -4.27
N ALA A 70 -18.58 30.75 -5.22
CA ALA A 70 -18.30 30.94 -6.65
C ALA A 70 -18.15 32.42 -7.03
N SER A 71 -18.79 33.32 -6.29
CA SER A 71 -18.70 34.77 -6.53
C SER A 71 -17.32 35.37 -6.22
N ASP A 72 -16.52 34.76 -5.34
CA ASP A 72 -15.19 35.24 -4.97
C ASP A 72 -14.08 34.65 -5.86
N LYS A 73 -14.42 33.69 -6.71
CA LYS A 73 -13.48 33.08 -7.64
C LYS A 73 -13.39 33.96 -8.89
N PRO A 74 -12.20 34.48 -9.25
CA PRO A 74 -12.04 35.33 -10.42
C PRO A 74 -12.21 34.58 -11.75
N PHE A 75 -12.39 33.25 -11.71
CA PHE A 75 -12.63 32.34 -12.83
C PHE A 75 -13.35 31.07 -12.35
#